data_AF-A0A8J7EC11-F1
#
_entry.id   AF-A0A8J7EC11-F1
#
_cell.length_a   1.000
_cell.length_b   1.000
_cell.length_c   1.000
_cell.angle_alpha   90.00
_cell.angle_beta   90.00
_cell.angle_gamma   90.00
#
_symmetry.space_group_name_H-M   'P 1'
#
loop_
_entity.id
_entity.type
_entity.pdbx_description
1 polymer ?
#
loop_
_entity_poly.entity_id
_entity_poly.type
_entity_poly.pdbx_seq_one_letter_code
_entity_poly.pdbx_strand_id
1 'polypeptide(L)'
;MGRKSELPAEKRVELVLALLRKEEPAAQIARRAGVSEPTLYRWRDEFISGGKAQLGGKGSEGLAAKELAKLQREIETREQVIGELTVANRILKKLSGPSL
;
A
#
# COMPACT_ATOMS: atom_id res chain seq x y z
N MET A 1 -2.87 -24.14 -16.39
CA MET A 1 -3.42 -23.13 -15.47
C MET A 1 -3.50 -23.76 -14.08
N GLY A 2 -2.62 -23.36 -13.14
CA GLY A 2 -2.60 -23.94 -11.80
C GLY A 2 -3.87 -23.60 -11.02
N ARG A 3 -4.54 -24.60 -10.45
CA ARG A 3 -5.75 -24.42 -9.63
C ARG A 3 -5.42 -23.43 -8.51
N LYS A 4 -6.15 -22.31 -8.43
CA LYS A 4 -6.09 -21.42 -7.26
C LYS A 4 -6.56 -22.26 -6.07
N SER A 5 -5.72 -22.36 -5.04
CA SER A 5 -6.14 -22.99 -3.78
C SER A 5 -7.37 -22.26 -3.25
N GLU A 6 -8.41 -23.03 -2.91
CA GLU A 6 -9.67 -22.53 -2.36
C GLU A 6 -9.59 -22.25 -0.85
N LEU A 7 -8.42 -22.45 -0.22
CA LEU A 7 -8.25 -22.22 1.22
C LEU A 7 -8.42 -20.73 1.58
N PRO A 8 -9.14 -20.43 2.68
CA PRO A 8 -9.20 -19.07 3.26
C PRO A 8 -7.81 -18.52 3.58
N ALA A 9 -7.68 -17.20 3.61
CA ALA A 9 -6.41 -16.52 3.86
C ALA A 9 -5.85 -16.87 5.24
N GLU A 10 -6.70 -16.91 6.26
CA GLU A 10 -6.38 -17.25 7.64
C GLU A 10 -5.76 -18.64 7.71
N LYS A 11 -6.35 -19.61 6.99
CA LYS A 11 -5.84 -20.98 6.95
C LYS A 11 -4.47 -21.06 6.27
N ARG A 12 -4.24 -20.27 5.22
CA ARG A 12 -2.91 -20.19 4.58
C ARG A 12 -1.86 -19.62 5.54
N VAL A 13 -2.22 -18.61 6.33
CA VAL A 13 -1.33 -18.03 7.35
C VAL A 13 -0.96 -19.08 8.40
N GLU A 14 -1.92 -19.83 8.94
CA GLU A 14 -1.62 -20.92 9.89
C GLU A 14 -0.62 -21.93 9.33
N LEU A 15 -0.81 -22.36 8.08
CA LEU A 15 0.07 -23.33 7.42
C LEU A 15 1.47 -22.77 7.19
N VAL A 16 1.58 -21.50 6.80
CA VAL A 16 2.88 -20.82 6.66
C VAL A 16 3.59 -20.72 8.01
N LEU A 17 2.87 -20.39 9.09
CA LEU A 17 3.44 -20.32 10.43
C LEU A 17 3.94 -21.69 10.90
N ALA A 18 3.17 -22.76 10.69
CA ALA A 18 3.60 -24.13 10.99
C ALA A 18 4.88 -24.51 10.23
N LEU A 19 4.96 -24.16 8.94
CA LEU A 19 6.16 -24.38 8.12
C LEU A 19 7.37 -23.60 8.66
N LEU A 20 7.19 -22.35 9.06
CA LEU A 20 8.27 -21.50 9.59
C LEU A 20 8.79 -21.98 10.95
N ARG A 21 7.89 -22.49 11.80
CA ARG A 21 8.26 -23.07 13.10
C ARG A 21 8.92 -24.44 12.98
N LYS A 22 8.83 -25.08 11.81
CA LYS A 22 9.36 -26.43 11.54
C LYS A 22 8.79 -27.49 12.49
N GLU A 23 7.53 -27.33 12.89
CA GLU A 23 6.81 -28.28 13.76
C GLU A 23 6.60 -29.63 13.06
N GLU A 24 6.37 -29.60 11.74
CA GLU A 24 6.16 -30.77 10.89
C GLU A 24 6.91 -30.60 9.55
N PRO A 25 7.28 -31.70 8.86
CA PRO A 25 7.82 -31.64 7.51
C PRO A 25 6.86 -30.96 6.52
N ALA A 26 7.39 -30.16 5.58
CA ALA A 26 6.60 -29.46 4.57
C ALA A 26 5.65 -30.39 3.79
N ALA A 27 6.09 -31.61 3.46
CA ALA A 27 5.28 -32.63 2.82
C ALA A 27 4.05 -33.08 3.63
N GLN A 28 4.13 -33.07 4.97
CA GLN A 28 2.99 -33.40 5.83
C GLN A 28 2.00 -32.23 5.87
N ILE A 29 2.52 -31.01 6.03
CA ILE A 29 1.71 -29.77 6.00
C ILE A 29 0.95 -29.64 4.67
N ALA A 30 1.64 -29.83 3.55
CA ALA A 30 1.08 -29.73 2.21
C ALA A 30 -0.02 -30.78 1.96
N ARG A 31 0.20 -32.05 2.38
CA ARG A 31 -0.80 -33.11 2.27
C ARG A 31 -2.05 -32.82 3.09
N ARG A 32 -1.91 -32.42 4.36
CA ARG A 32 -3.06 -32.03 5.21
C ARG A 32 -3.85 -30.86 4.63
N ALA A 33 -3.17 -29.93 4.00
CA ALA A 33 -3.76 -28.77 3.36
C ALA A 33 -4.34 -29.04 1.95
N GLY A 34 -4.15 -30.24 1.40
CA GLY A 34 -4.59 -30.56 0.04
C GLY A 34 -3.89 -29.76 -1.05
N VAL A 35 -2.65 -29.31 -0.82
CA VAL A 35 -1.85 -28.54 -1.78
C VAL A 35 -0.49 -29.16 -2.03
N SER A 36 0.20 -28.72 -3.08
CA SER A 36 1.58 -29.12 -3.35
C SER A 36 2.57 -28.36 -2.46
N GLU A 37 3.71 -28.98 -2.13
CA GLU A 37 4.78 -28.30 -1.39
C GLU A 37 5.25 -26.99 -2.06
N PRO A 38 5.40 -26.90 -3.40
CA PRO A 38 5.71 -25.63 -4.06
C PRO A 38 4.66 -24.54 -3.79
N THR A 39 3.38 -24.90 -3.70
CA THR A 39 2.30 -23.94 -3.38
C THR A 39 2.47 -23.41 -1.95
N LEU A 40 2.78 -24.30 -1.01
CA LEU A 40 3.04 -23.93 0.39
C LEU A 40 4.26 -23.01 0.51
N TYR A 41 5.36 -23.32 -0.20
CA TYR A 41 6.55 -22.45 -0.24
C TYR A 41 6.26 -21.09 -0.87
N ARG A 42 5.46 -21.04 -1.94
CA ARG A 42 5.03 -19.76 -2.53
C ARG A 42 4.29 -18.89 -1.51
N TRP A 43 3.37 -19.46 -0.72
CA TRP A 43 2.69 -18.70 0.33
C TRP A 43 3.63 -18.19 1.41
N ARG A 44 4.63 -18.99 1.80
CA ARG A 44 5.67 -18.56 2.73
C ARG A 44 6.41 -17.33 2.19
N ASP A 45 6.80 -17.37 0.92
CA ASP A 45 7.55 -16.27 0.31
C ASP A 45 6.70 -15.01 0.20
N GLU A 46 5.43 -15.14 -0.18
CA GLU A 46 4.45 -14.04 -0.21
C GLU A 46 4.22 -13.43 1.18
N PHE A 47 4.04 -14.28 2.21
CA PHE A 47 3.84 -13.85 3.59
C PHE A 47 5.04 -13.08 4.14
N ILE A 48 6.26 -13.59 3.92
CA ILE A 48 7.50 -12.92 4.37
C ILE A 48 7.70 -11.60 3.61
N SER A 49 7.48 -11.59 2.30
CA SER A 49 7.63 -10.39 1.47
C SER A 49 6.66 -9.29 1.90
N GLY A 50 5.39 -9.63 2.09
CA GLY A 50 4.37 -8.71 2.59
C GLY A 50 4.69 -8.19 3.99
N GLY A 51 5.09 -9.08 4.90
CA GLY A 51 5.51 -8.71 6.26
C GLY A 51 6.70 -7.75 6.27
N LYS A 52 7.72 -7.99 5.45
CA LYS A 52 8.87 -7.09 5.28
C LYS A 52 8.47 -5.72 4.73
N ALA A 53 7.58 -5.69 3.73
CA ALA A 53 7.08 -4.43 3.17
C ALA A 53 6.34 -3.60 4.23
N GLN A 54 5.47 -4.24 5.03
CA GLN A 54 4.74 -3.58 6.10
C GLN A 54 5.69 -3.04 7.19
N LEU A 55 6.60 -3.88 7.71
CA LEU A 55 7.57 -3.49 8.74
C LEU A 55 8.54 -2.39 8.27
N GLY A 56 8.91 -2.40 6.99
CA GLY A 56 9.75 -1.37 6.39
C GLY A 56 9.02 -0.05 6.08
N GLY A 57 7.76 0.10 6.49
CA GLY A 57 6.95 1.30 6.20
C GLY A 57 6.65 1.51 4.71
N LYS A 58 6.73 0.43 3.92
CA LYS A 58 6.38 0.37 2.49
C LYS A 58 5.05 -0.38 2.26
N GLY A 59 4.30 -0.66 3.32
CA GLY A 59 2.94 -1.17 3.22
C GLY A 59 2.03 -0.20 2.47
N SER A 60 0.91 -0.71 1.94
CA SER A 60 -0.08 0.08 1.19
C SER A 60 -0.54 1.32 1.96
N GLU A 61 -0.78 1.19 3.26
CA GLU A 61 -1.16 2.29 4.14
C GLU A 61 -0.05 3.34 4.30
N GLY A 62 1.20 2.91 4.46
CA GLY A 62 2.35 3.82 4.58
C GLY A 62 2.64 4.59 3.29
N LEU A 63 2.44 3.96 2.14
CA LEU A 63 2.55 4.61 0.83
C LEU A 63 1.40 5.60 0.59
N ALA A 64 0.17 5.19 0.91
CA ALA A 64 -1.00 6.07 0.80
C ALA A 64 -0.87 7.29 1.72
N ALA A 65 -0.42 7.12 2.96
CA ALA A 65 -0.20 8.23 3.88
C ALA A 65 0.88 9.21 3.39
N LYS A 66 1.97 8.71 2.79
CA LYS A 66 3.01 9.56 2.19
C LYS A 66 2.48 10.36 1.00
N GLU A 67 1.73 9.72 0.12
CA GLU A 67 1.14 10.40 -1.04
C GLU A 67 0.10 11.44 -0.60
N LEU A 68 -0.72 11.10 0.39
CA LEU A 68 -1.71 12.03 0.96
C LEU A 68 -1.04 13.26 1.59
N ALA A 69 0.03 13.08 2.36
CA ALA A 69 0.80 14.19 2.93
C ALA A 69 1.47 15.06 1.85
N LYS A 70 1.94 14.45 0.76
CA LYS A 70 2.49 15.17 -0.40
C LYS A 70 1.41 16.01 -1.09
N LEU A 71 0.25 15.42 -1.38
CA LEU A 71 -0.88 16.10 -2.01
C LEU A 71 -1.41 17.26 -1.15
N GLN A 72 -1.47 17.09 0.18
CA GLN A 72 -1.85 18.16 1.10
C GLN A 72 -0.91 19.38 1.00
N ARG A 73 0.41 19.16 0.96
CA ARG A 73 1.39 20.24 0.77
C ARG A 73 1.25 20.93 -0.58
N GLU A 74 0.97 20.16 -1.64
CA GLU A 74 0.73 20.73 -2.96
C GLU A 74 -0.53 21.61 -2.98
N ILE A 75 -1.58 21.20 -2.26
CA ILE A 75 -2.81 22.00 -2.10
C ILE A 75 -2.50 23.31 -1.37
N GLU A 76 -1.85 23.26 -0.21
CA GLU A 76 -1.48 24.44 0.57
C GLU A 76 -0.63 25.43 -0.27
N THR A 77 0.35 24.91 -1.00
CA THR A 77 1.19 25.74 -1.89
C THR A 77 0.36 26.42 -2.98
N ARG A 78 -0.59 25.69 -3.59
CA ARG A 78 -1.46 26.26 -4.63
C ARG A 78 -2.43 27.30 -4.06
N GLU A 79 -2.99 27.06 -2.88
CA GLU A 79 -3.87 28.01 -2.20
C GLU A 79 -3.13 29.32 -1.90
N GLN A 80 -1.87 29.25 -1.45
CA GLN A 80 -1.04 30.43 -1.24
C GLN A 80 -0.85 31.24 -2.53
N VAL A 81 -0.44 30.57 -3.62
CA VAL A 81 -0.24 31.24 -4.92
C VAL A 81 -1.53 31.89 -5.43
N ILE A 82 -2.68 31.21 -5.29
CA ILE A 82 -3.98 31.77 -5.65
C ILE A 82 -4.29 33.02 -4.81
N GLY A 83 -4.00 33.00 -3.51
CA GLY A 83 -4.16 34.15 -2.63
C GLY A 83 -3.33 35.35 -3.08
N GLU A 84 -2.03 35.13 -3.35
CA GLU A 84 -1.11 36.15 -3.85
C GLU A 84 -1.58 36.75 -5.18
N LEU A 85 -1.95 35.90 -6.14
CA LEU A 85 -2.49 36.33 -7.43
C LEU A 85 -3.81 37.10 -7.29
N THR A 86 -4.68 36.70 -6.36
CA THR A 86 -5.96 37.39 -6.10
C THR A 86 -5.73 38.81 -5.59
N VAL A 87 -4.78 38.99 -4.67
CA VAL A 87 -4.39 40.30 -4.17
C VAL A 87 -3.80 41.15 -5.30
N ALA A 88 -2.85 40.60 -6.06
CA ALA A 88 -2.24 41.30 -7.20
C ALA A 88 -3.29 41.73 -8.25
N ASN A 89 -4.24 40.85 -8.58
CA ASN A 89 -5.32 41.16 -9.52
C ASN A 89 -6.23 42.30 -9.01
N ARG A 90 -6.56 42.29 -7.72
CA ARG A 90 -7.36 43.36 -7.10
C ARG A 90 -6.64 44.71 -7.13
N ILE A 91 -5.33 44.73 -6.87
CA ILE A 91 -4.50 45.93 -6.95
C ILE A 91 -4.47 46.43 -8.39
N LEU A 92 -4.17 45.56 -9.37
CA LEU A 92 -4.17 45.92 -10.78
C LEU A 92 -5.49 46.52 -11.21
N LYS A 93 -6.63 45.86 -10.94
CA LYS A 93 -7.97 46.39 -11.28
C LYS A 93 -8.25 47.77 -10.68
N LYS A 94 -7.77 48.06 -9.47
CA LYS A 94 -7.90 49.40 -8.87
C LYS A 94 -7.03 50.44 -9.58
N LEU A 95 -5.81 50.07 -9.98
CA LEU A 95 -4.87 50.95 -10.65
C LEU A 95 -5.24 51.19 -12.12
N SER A 96 -5.89 50.23 -12.78
CA SER A 96 -6.31 50.33 -14.18
C SER A 96 -7.45 51.33 -14.43
N GLY A 97 -8.14 51.83 -13.39
CA GLY A 97 -9.32 52.70 -13.51
C GLY A 97 -10.53 52.03 -14.19
N PRO A 98 -11.75 52.61 -14.15
CA PRO A 98 -12.85 52.12 -14.97
C PRO A 98 -12.44 52.29 -16.44
N SER A 99 -12.49 51.20 -17.20
CA SER A 99 -12.39 51.27 -18.66
C SER A 99 -13.46 52.26 -19.14
N LEU A 100 -13.03 53.35 -19.80
CA LEU A 100 -13.90 54.28 -20.51
C LEU A 100 -14.76 53.55 -21.55
#